data_AF-A0A560L602-F1
#
_entry.id   AF-A0A560L602-F1
#
_cell.length_a   1.000
_cell.length_b   1.000
_cell.length_c   1.000
_cell.angle_alpha   90.00
_cell.angle_beta   90.00
_cell.angle_gamma   90.00
#
_symmetry.space_group_name_H-M   'P 1'
#
loop_
_entity.id
_entity.type
_entity.pdbx_description
1 polymer ?
#
loop_
_entity_poly.entity_id
_entity_poly.type
_entity_poly.pdbx_seq_one_letter_code
_entity_poly.pdbx_strand_id
1 'polypeptide(L)' 'MKLAKLPDRTPVKMSVVLAPSLAKRLREYADFYAETYGSREEVMELIPFMLEAFLDGDAEFRKAKRIATLDVASS' A
#
# COMPACT_ATOMS: atom_id res chain seq x y z
N MET A 1 -3.68 3.09 33.68
CA MET A 1 -4.55 2.94 32.48
C MET A 1 -4.08 1.72 31.69
N LYS A 2 -5.00 0.91 31.13
CA LYS A 2 -4.66 -0.33 30.40
C LYS A 2 -4.52 -0.14 28.88
N LEU A 3 -4.89 1.03 28.36
CA LEU A 3 -4.77 1.33 26.94
C LEU A 3 -3.48 2.11 26.69
N ALA A 4 -2.57 1.54 25.91
CA ALA A 4 -1.40 2.24 25.40
C ALA A 4 -1.83 3.33 24.41
N LYS A 5 -0.95 4.31 24.18
CA LYS A 5 -1.18 5.37 23.18
C LYS A 5 -1.47 4.71 21.82
N LEU A 6 -2.55 5.15 21.17
CA LEU A 6 -2.89 4.67 19.83
C LEU A 6 -1.76 5.03 18.85
N PRO A 7 -1.51 4.17 17.84
CA PRO A 7 -0.53 4.48 16.82
C PRO A 7 -0.90 5.77 16.09
N ASP A 8 0.10 6.49 15.59
CA ASP A 8 -0.14 7.62 14.71
C ASP A 8 -0.84 7.12 13.44
N ARG A 9 -1.94 7.78 13.08
CA ARG A 9 -2.77 7.48 11.92
C ARG A 9 -2.86 8.67 10.97
N THR A 10 -2.01 9.68 11.16
CA THR A 10 -1.97 10.85 10.31
C THR A 10 -1.58 10.43 8.89
N PRO A 11 -2.43 10.64 7.88
CA PRO A 11 -2.09 10.29 6.50
C PRO A 11 -0.88 11.10 6.03
N VAL A 12 0.04 10.44 5.32
CA VAL A 12 1.19 11.09 4.70
C VAL A 12 0.90 11.29 3.22
N LYS A 13 0.95 12.55 2.76
CA LYS A 13 0.84 12.87 1.33
C LYS A 13 2.19 12.65 0.63
N MET A 14 2.19 11.85 -0.43
CA MET A 14 3.36 11.62 -1.28
C MET A 14 3.05 12.05 -2.72
N SER A 15 4.01 12.69 -3.39
CA SER A 15 3.94 13.02 -4.81
C SER A 15 4.86 12.10 -5.60
N VAL A 16 4.34 11.47 -6.65
CA VAL A 16 5.09 10.54 -7.51
C VAL A 16 4.99 10.93 -8.99
N VAL A 17 6.06 10.75 -9.74
CA VAL A 17 6.08 10.90 -11.20
C VAL A 17 6.14 9.52 -11.82
N LEU A 18 5.20 9.21 -12.70
CA LEU A 18 5.07 7.90 -13.33
C LEU A 18 5.55 7.93 -14.77
N ALA A 19 6.21 6.86 -15.22
CA ALA A 19 6.45 6.65 -16.63
C ALA A 19 5.10 6.57 -17.38
N PRO A 20 4.99 7.09 -18.62
CA PRO A 20 3.73 7.09 -19.37
C PRO A 20 3.13 5.68 -19.55
N SER A 21 3.98 4.67 -19.72
CA SER A 21 3.56 3.26 -19.85
C SER A 21 2.91 2.74 -18.57
N LEU A 22 3.45 3.08 -17.39
CA LEU A 22 2.86 2.70 -16.12
C LEU A 22 1.54 3.42 -15.89
N ALA A 23 1.47 4.72 -16.18
CA ALA A 23 0.23 5.48 -16.07
C ALA A 23 -0.88 4.91 -16.97
N LYS A 24 -0.55 4.44 -18.17
CA LYS A 24 -1.50 3.74 -19.06
C LYS A 24 -2.02 2.46 -18.45
N ARG A 25 -1.12 1.59 -17.96
CA ARG A 25 -1.49 0.32 -17.33
C ARG A 25 -2.35 0.48 -16.08
N LEU A 26 -2.09 1.52 -15.28
CA LEU A 26 -2.91 1.81 -14.10
C LEU A 26 -4.34 2.23 -14.48
N ARG A 27 -4.51 3.02 -15.55
CA ARG A 27 -5.86 3.36 -16.06
C ARG A 27 -6.60 2.14 -16.57
N GLU A 28 -5.93 1.28 -17.35
CA GLU A 28 -6.50 0.01 -17.82
C GLU A 28 -6.94 -0.88 -16.65
N TYR A 29 -6.13 -0.92 -15.59
CA TYR A 29 -6.49 -1.66 -14.38
C TYR A 29 -7.72 -1.05 -13.68
N ALA A 30 -7.83 0.28 -13.60
CA ALA A 30 -9.01 0.93 -13.02
C ALA A 30 -10.29 0.64 -13.82
N ASP A 31 -10.20 0.60 -15.16
CA ASP A 31 -11.31 0.20 -16.01
C ASP A 31 -11.70 -1.27 -15.76
N PHE A 32 -10.72 -2.18 -15.70
CA PHE A 32 -10.96 -3.59 -15.34
C PHE A 32 -11.57 -3.77 -13.94
N TYR A 33 -11.12 -2.98 -12.96
CA TYR A 33 -11.68 -3.00 -11.61
C TYR A 33 -13.15 -2.59 -11.62
N ALA A 34 -13.49 -1.54 -12.37
CA ALA A 34 -14.87 -1.07 -12.52
C ALA A 34 -15.76 -2.12 -13.20
N GLU A 35 -15.26 -2.80 -14.24
CA GLU A 35 -15.97 -3.91 -14.88
C GLU A 35 -16.21 -5.08 -13.92
N THR A 36 -15.24 -5.37 -13.05
CA THR A 36 -15.29 -6.50 -12.10
C THR A 36 -16.24 -6.24 -10.94
N TYR A 37 -16.24 -5.01 -10.39
CA TYR A 37 -16.94 -4.68 -9.13
C TYR A 37 -18.10 -3.70 -9.30
N GLY A 38 -18.35 -3.19 -10.50
CA GLY A 38 -19.46 -2.28 -10.80
C GLY A 38 -19.29 -0.85 -10.27
N SER A 39 -18.18 -0.53 -9.60
CA SER A 39 -17.85 0.81 -9.13
C SER A 39 -16.57 1.31 -9.78
N ARG A 40 -16.64 2.51 -10.38
CA ARG A 40 -15.46 3.17 -10.93
C ARG A 40 -14.73 3.91 -9.82
N GLU A 41 -13.50 3.50 -9.58
CA GLU A 41 -12.57 4.20 -8.68
C GLU A 41 -11.47 4.88 -9.50
N GLU A 42 -11.02 6.04 -9.03
CA GLU A 42 -9.88 6.72 -9.62
C GLU A 42 -8.58 5.96 -9.34
N VAL A 43 -7.63 6.04 -10.28
CA VAL A 43 -6.31 5.38 -10.12
C VAL A 43 -5.64 5.77 -8.80
N MET A 44 -5.76 7.04 -8.41
CA MET A 44 -5.17 7.55 -7.16
C MET A 44 -5.77 6.93 -5.90
N GLU A 45 -7.04 6.52 -5.94
CA GLU A 45 -7.71 5.86 -4.82
C GLU A 45 -7.35 4.37 -4.76
N LEU A 46 -7.03 3.76 -5.89
CA LEU A 46 -6.60 2.35 -5.97
C LEU A 46 -5.13 2.14 -5.58
N ILE A 47 -4.25 3.11 -5.87
CA ILE A 47 -2.81 2.99 -5.62
C ILE A 47 -2.46 2.59 -4.17
N PRO A 48 -3.03 3.20 -3.12
CA PRO A 48 -2.74 2.81 -1.75
C PRO A 48 -2.98 1.32 -1.49
N PHE A 49 -4.14 0.79 -1.90
CA PHE A 49 -4.50 -0.63 -1.73
C PHE A 49 -3.61 -1.56 -2.56
N MET A 50 -3.24 -1.15 -3.78
CA MET A 50 -2.30 -1.90 -4.61
C MET A 50 -0.92 -2.00 -3.96
N LEU A 51 -0.43 -0.91 -3.37
CA LEU A 51 0.87 -0.88 -2.71
C LEU A 51 0.86 -1.69 -1.40
N GLU A 52 -0.22 -1.63 -0.63
CA GLU A 52 -0.41 -2.49 0.54
C GLU A 52 -0.39 -3.98 0.14
N ALA A 53 -1.19 -4.36 -0.86
CA ALA A 53 -1.23 -5.73 -1.36
C ALA A 53 0.13 -6.20 -1.92
N PHE A 54 0.87 -5.31 -2.59
CA PHE A 54 2.22 -5.60 -3.08
C PHE A 54 3.19 -5.88 -1.93
N LEU A 55 3.21 -5.02 -0.90
CA LEU A 55 4.10 -5.18 0.26
C LEU A 55 3.75 -6.40 1.10
N ASP A 56 2.45 -6.69 1.27
CA ASP A 56 1.99 -7.88 1.98
C ASP A 56 2.27 -9.18 1.19
N GLY A 57 2.28 -9.09 -0.14
CA GLY A 57 2.64 -10.19 -1.03
C GLY A 57 4.14 -10.55 -1.01
N ASP A 58 5.02 -9.59 -0.73
CA ASP A 58 6.48 -9.81 -0.73
C ASP A 58 6.93 -10.57 0.53
N ALA A 59 7.22 -11.87 0.36
CA ALA A 59 7.63 -12.75 1.45
C ALA A 59 9.01 -12.39 2.04
N GLU A 60 9.96 -11.97 1.19
CA GLU A 60 11.31 -11.61 1.63
C GLU A 60 11.27 -10.29 2.40
N PHE A 61 10.49 -9.31 1.92
CA PHE A 61 10.25 -8.07 2.64
C PHE A 61 9.62 -8.32 4.02
N ARG A 62 8.57 -9.17 4.09
CA ARG A 62 7.93 -9.53 5.36
C ARG A 62 8.89 -10.25 6.31
N LYS A 63 9.77 -11.11 5.80
CA LYS A 63 10.79 -11.80 6.61
C LYS A 63 11.79 -10.79 7.19
N ALA A 64 12.29 -9.88 6.38
CA ALA A 64 13.21 -8.82 6.84
C ALA A 64 12.57 -7.93 7.91
N LYS A 65 11.30 -7.52 7.73
CA LYS A 65 10.55 -6.71 8.73
C LYS A 65 10.43 -7.41 10.08
N ARG A 66 10.17 -8.72 10.10
CA ARG A 66 10.09 -9.50 11.36
C ARG A 66 11.43 -9.52 12.10
N ILE A 67 12.53 -9.72 11.37
CA ILE A 67 13.88 -9.72 11.96
C ILE A 67 14.19 -8.35 12.56
N ALA A 68 13.95 -7.27 11.82
CA ALA A 68 14.19 -5.91 12.32
C ALA A 68 13.38 -5.58 13.58
N THR A 69 12.15 -6.07 13.68
CA THR A 69 11.31 -5.86 14.89
C THR A 69 11.86 -6.62 16.11
N LEU A 70 12.46 -7.80 15.90
CA LEU A 70 13.05 -8.60 16.98
C LEU A 70 14.35 -7.97 17.52
N ASP A 71 15.16 -7.36 16.65
CA ASP A 71 16.40 -6.66 17.07
C ASP A 71 16.10 -5.43 17.93
N VAL A 72 15.07 -4.65 17.58
CA VAL A 72 14.65 -3.47 18.36
C VAL A 72 14.04 -3.85 19.71
N ALA A 73 13.34 -4.99 19.80
CA ALA A 73 12.76 -5.47 21.06
C ALA A 73 13.78 -6.12 22.01
N SER A 74 14.97 -6.45 21.51
CA SER A 74 16.06 -7.10 22.26
C SER A 74 17.16 -6.13 22.70
N SER A 75 17.01 -4.83 22.36
CA SER A 75 17.95 -3.73 22.66
C SER A 75 17.33 -2.76 23.66
#